data_AF-X6MZI5-F1
#
_entry.id   AF-X6MZI5-F1
#
_cell.length_a   1.000
_cell.length_b   1.000
_cell.length_c   1.000
_cell.angle_alpha   90.00
_cell.angle_beta   90.00
_cell.angle_gamma   90.00
#
_symmetry.space_group_name_H-M   'P 1'
#
loop_
_entity.id
_entity.type
_entity.pdbx_description
1 polymer ?
#
loop_
_entity_poly.entity_id
_entity_poly.type
_entity_poly.pdbx_seq_one_letter_code
_entity_poly.pdbx_strand_id
1 'polypeptide(L)'
;QGCAEGRALANDKRVLLYYNGHGVPIPSDIGEIWFFNRNYTEYVPVSIWDVSNWLGSPSVMIFDCSAAGRIINRYQTYRQEYVKTQLRDYAQMQMQLQVQSQASESVLLNQPLTQIPEGGVSWNGLQIETAPILFGACDEGEILPMNPEWPRDIFTSCLLTPLKIAVKWFVKTHEWLHISDEVIQLLDNPLVGGDSTDHKSPLGELAWILLTVTDTIAWNVLPTGFFFFFFF
;
A
#
# COMPACT_ATOMS: atom_id res chain seq x y z
N GLN A 1 18.48 -1.35 -5.08
CA GLN A 1 18.60 -1.92 -6.45
C GLN A 1 17.24 -2.37 -6.97
N GLY A 2 16.55 -3.32 -6.31
CA GLY A 2 15.25 -3.82 -6.78
C GLY A 2 14.15 -2.75 -6.98
N CYS A 3 14.05 -1.72 -6.13
CA CYS A 3 13.05 -0.65 -6.31
C CYS A 3 13.22 0.12 -7.62
N ALA A 4 14.45 0.57 -7.91
CA ALA A 4 14.76 1.35 -9.10
C ALA A 4 14.61 0.52 -10.40
N GLU A 5 15.01 -0.75 -10.35
CA GLU A 5 14.79 -1.70 -11.46
C GLU A 5 13.30 -1.94 -11.70
N GLY A 6 12.52 -2.13 -10.64
CA GLY A 6 11.06 -2.28 -10.71
C GLY A 6 10.37 -1.05 -11.31
N ARG A 7 10.77 0.16 -10.89
CA ARG A 7 10.30 1.42 -11.51
C ARG A 7 10.65 1.50 -12.99
N ALA A 8 11.91 1.24 -13.35
CA ALA A 8 12.34 1.28 -14.75
C ALA A 8 11.55 0.30 -15.63
N LEU A 9 11.23 -0.89 -15.11
CA LEU A 9 10.43 -1.88 -15.82
C LEU A 9 8.95 -1.47 -15.94
N ALA A 10 8.39 -0.85 -14.91
CA ALA A 10 6.99 -0.43 -14.88
C ALA A 10 6.72 0.83 -15.72
N ASN A 11 7.74 1.66 -15.97
CA ASN A 11 7.60 2.98 -16.59
C ASN A 11 6.54 3.80 -15.82
N ASP A 12 5.46 4.20 -16.49
CA ASP A 12 4.35 4.97 -15.92
C ASP A 12 3.33 4.11 -15.14
N LYS A 13 3.48 2.78 -15.15
CA LYS A 13 2.59 1.87 -14.44
C LYS A 13 2.89 1.83 -12.94
N ARG A 14 1.92 1.32 -12.19
CA ARG A 14 2.00 1.17 -10.74
C ARG A 14 3.02 0.10 -10.34
N VAL A 15 3.90 0.42 -9.40
CA VAL A 15 4.85 -0.54 -8.78
C VAL A 15 4.31 -0.96 -7.42
N LEU A 16 4.29 -2.27 -7.15
CA LEU A 16 3.97 -2.82 -5.84
C LEU A 16 5.26 -3.21 -5.10
N LEU A 17 5.46 -2.66 -3.91
CA LEU A 17 6.41 -3.21 -2.93
C LEU A 17 5.64 -4.03 -1.90
N TYR A 18 6.01 -5.29 -1.76
CA TYR A 18 5.57 -6.13 -0.65
C TYR A 18 6.76 -6.38 0.27
N TYR A 19 6.63 -5.98 1.54
CA TYR A 19 7.63 -6.15 2.58
C TYR A 19 7.09 -7.05 3.69
N ASN A 20 7.74 -8.19 3.91
CA ASN A 20 7.50 -9.08 5.04
C ASN A 20 8.66 -8.95 6.03
N GLY A 21 8.37 -8.39 7.20
CA GLY A 21 9.37 -8.05 8.21
C GLY A 21 9.40 -8.99 9.41
N HIS A 22 8.98 -10.25 9.28
CA HIS A 22 8.87 -11.17 10.45
C HIS A 22 10.20 -11.67 10.99
N GLY A 23 11.25 -11.69 10.14
CA GLY A 23 12.57 -12.22 10.48
C GLY A 23 13.61 -11.15 10.84
N VAL A 24 13.17 -9.90 11.04
CA VAL A 24 14.03 -8.73 11.28
C VAL A 24 13.49 -7.93 12.47
N PRO A 25 14.27 -6.97 13.02
CA PRO A 25 13.77 -6.12 14.09
C PRO A 25 12.53 -5.31 13.69
N ILE A 26 11.81 -4.85 14.70
CA ILE A 26 10.65 -3.96 14.54
C ILE A 26 11.11 -2.65 13.87
N PRO A 27 10.30 -2.04 12.98
CA PRO A 27 10.62 -0.74 12.39
C PRO A 27 10.95 0.31 13.46
N SER A 28 11.94 1.15 13.17
CA SER A 28 12.37 2.19 14.11
C SER A 28 11.36 3.35 14.14
N ASP A 29 11.35 4.11 15.24
CA ASP A 29 10.47 5.29 15.39
C ASP A 29 10.79 6.41 14.40
N ILE A 30 12.00 6.39 13.82
CA ILE A 30 12.44 7.31 12.78
C ILE A 30 12.13 6.81 11.36
N GLY A 31 11.40 5.69 11.24
CA GLY A 31 10.90 5.14 9.97
C GLY A 31 11.93 4.36 9.16
N GLU A 32 12.82 3.64 9.84
CA GLU A 32 13.68 2.67 9.18
C GLU A 32 13.04 1.29 9.20
N ILE A 33 13.13 0.61 8.06
CA ILE A 33 12.82 -0.81 7.91
C ILE A 33 14.13 -1.58 7.70
N TRP A 34 14.11 -2.87 8.01
CA TRP A 34 15.34 -3.65 8.15
C TRP A 34 15.48 -4.66 7.01
N PHE A 35 16.67 -4.72 6.44
CA PHE A 35 17.05 -5.71 5.44
C PHE A 35 18.28 -6.47 5.89
N PHE A 36 18.56 -7.61 5.27
CA PHE A 36 19.83 -8.29 5.47
C PHE A 36 20.91 -7.68 4.58
N ASN A 37 22.14 -7.63 5.10
CA ASN A 37 23.31 -7.45 4.25
C ASN A 37 23.46 -8.66 3.28
N ARG A 38 24.35 -8.55 2.29
CA ARG A 38 24.54 -9.60 1.27
C ARG A 38 24.92 -10.97 1.83
N ASN A 39 25.51 -11.01 3.02
CA ASN A 39 25.98 -12.23 3.68
C ASN A 39 24.99 -12.77 4.71
N TYR A 40 23.83 -12.12 4.91
CA TYR A 40 22.83 -12.46 5.91
C TYR A 40 23.37 -12.51 7.36
N THR A 41 24.35 -11.66 7.67
CA THR A 41 24.97 -11.62 9.01
C THR A 41 24.48 -10.46 9.85
N GLU A 42 24.01 -9.39 9.22
CA GLU A 42 23.64 -8.14 9.90
C GLU A 42 22.36 -7.57 9.31
N TYR A 43 21.60 -6.89 10.16
CA TYR A 43 20.46 -6.07 9.75
C TYR A 43 20.95 -4.68 9.35
N VAL A 44 20.53 -4.24 8.16
CA VAL A 44 20.83 -2.94 7.58
C VAL A 44 19.55 -2.11 7.60
N PRO A 45 19.54 -0.95 8.30
CA PRO A 45 18.39 -0.07 8.31
C PRO A 45 18.29 0.70 6.98
N VAL A 46 17.08 0.89 6.50
CA VAL A 46 16.77 1.68 5.30
C VAL A 46 15.57 2.56 5.59
N SER A 47 15.71 3.86 5.33
CA SER A 47 14.64 4.84 5.50
C SER A 47 13.47 4.57 4.55
N ILE A 48 12.25 4.63 5.07
CA ILE A 48 11.04 4.54 4.25
C ILE A 48 10.96 5.65 3.19
N TRP A 49 11.55 6.81 3.48
CA TRP A 49 11.62 7.91 2.53
C TRP A 49 12.43 7.53 1.29
N ASP A 50 13.60 6.91 1.49
CA ASP A 50 14.47 6.49 0.40
C ASP A 50 13.82 5.38 -0.42
N VAL A 51 13.17 4.42 0.25
CA VAL A 51 12.39 3.36 -0.42
C VAL A 51 11.32 3.97 -1.32
N SER A 52 10.56 4.95 -0.83
CA SER A 52 9.56 5.66 -1.63
C SER A 52 10.17 6.37 -2.84
N ASN A 53 11.30 7.07 -2.65
CA ASN A 53 11.96 7.78 -3.74
C ASN A 53 12.49 6.83 -4.81
N TRP A 54 13.03 5.67 -4.42
CA TRP A 54 13.51 4.67 -5.37
C TRP A 54 12.37 3.97 -6.12
N LEU A 55 11.22 3.78 -5.47
CA LEU A 55 10.03 3.21 -6.10
C LEU A 55 9.34 4.20 -7.05
N GLY A 56 9.44 5.50 -6.78
CA GLY A 56 8.76 6.55 -7.54
C GLY A 56 7.24 6.39 -7.57
N SER A 57 6.61 7.15 -8.46
CA SER A 57 5.15 7.19 -8.63
C SER A 57 4.73 6.65 -10.01
N PRO A 58 3.57 5.97 -10.12
CA PRO A 58 2.64 5.58 -9.05
C PRO A 58 3.09 4.30 -8.32
N SER A 59 2.87 4.20 -7.01
CA SER A 59 3.28 3.01 -6.23
C SER A 59 2.31 2.63 -5.11
N VAL A 60 2.40 1.36 -4.69
CA VAL A 60 1.71 0.76 -3.56
C VAL A 60 2.75 0.05 -2.70
N MET A 61 2.67 0.18 -1.38
CA MET A 61 3.54 -0.54 -0.45
C MET A 61 2.71 -1.26 0.60
N ILE A 62 3.04 -2.52 0.84
CA ILE A 62 2.39 -3.38 1.82
C ILE A 62 3.44 -3.81 2.85
N PHE A 63 3.18 -3.56 4.13
CA PHE A 63 4.07 -3.89 5.24
C PHE A 63 3.42 -4.93 6.16
N ASP A 64 3.82 -6.19 5.98
CA ASP A 64 3.47 -7.28 6.90
C ASP A 64 4.58 -7.41 7.96
N CYS A 65 4.46 -6.63 9.02
CA CYS A 65 5.37 -6.67 10.17
C CYS A 65 4.69 -6.10 11.41
N SER A 66 5.28 -6.37 12.58
CA SER A 66 4.87 -5.73 13.83
C SER A 66 5.22 -4.24 13.80
N ALA A 67 4.41 -3.42 14.47
CA ALA A 67 4.52 -1.97 14.48
C ALA A 67 4.54 -1.30 13.09
N ALA A 68 3.83 -1.85 12.11
CA ALA A 68 3.78 -1.30 10.75
C ALA A 68 3.30 0.17 10.71
N GLY A 69 2.47 0.58 11.67
CA GLY A 69 2.05 1.97 11.86
C GLY A 69 3.20 2.97 11.96
N ARG A 70 4.36 2.58 12.53
CA ARG A 70 5.56 3.44 12.60
C ARG A 70 6.04 3.86 11.21
N ILE A 71 6.01 2.92 10.27
CA ILE A 71 6.43 3.15 8.88
C ILE A 71 5.49 4.16 8.22
N ILE A 72 4.18 3.95 8.37
CA ILE A 72 3.15 4.80 7.76
C ILE A 72 3.17 6.21 8.35
N ASN A 73 3.15 6.32 9.68
CA ASN A 73 3.14 7.60 10.40
C ASN A 73 4.39 8.43 10.08
N ARG A 74 5.56 7.76 10.03
CA ARG A 74 6.80 8.45 9.69
C ARG A 74 6.83 8.89 8.22
N TYR A 75 6.40 8.04 7.29
CA TYR A 75 6.30 8.43 5.89
C TYR A 75 5.40 9.65 5.70
N GLN A 76 4.23 9.68 6.36
CA GLN A 76 3.33 10.84 6.32
C GLN A 76 4.01 12.12 6.82
N THR A 77 4.80 12.03 7.88
CA THR A 77 5.58 13.16 8.42
C THR A 77 6.58 13.66 7.38
N TYR A 78 7.41 12.78 6.82
CA TYR A 78 8.36 13.15 5.77
C TYR A 78 7.68 13.78 4.56
N ARG A 79 6.52 13.23 4.18
CA ARG A 79 5.76 13.73 3.05
C ARG A 79 5.22 15.15 3.29
N GLN A 80 4.70 15.43 4.48
CA GLN A 80 4.25 16.77 4.84
C GLN A 80 5.39 17.79 4.83
N GLU A 81 6.55 17.41 5.35
CA GLU A 81 7.76 18.24 5.34
C GLU A 81 8.21 18.53 3.89
N TYR A 82 8.28 17.50 3.05
CA TYR A 82 8.61 17.64 1.64
C TYR A 82 7.68 18.62 0.90
N VAL A 83 6.36 18.45 1.04
CA VAL A 83 5.38 19.34 0.40
C VAL A 83 5.53 20.78 0.90
N LYS A 84 5.74 20.99 2.21
CA LYS A 84 5.97 22.33 2.78
C LYS A 84 7.21 22.99 2.19
N THR A 85 8.30 22.23 2.03
CA THR A 85 9.55 22.74 1.42
C THR A 85 9.33 23.12 -0.05
N GLN A 86 8.71 22.24 -0.84
CA GLN A 86 8.41 22.52 -2.25
C GLN A 86 7.56 23.80 -2.43
N LEU A 87 6.55 24.00 -1.59
CA LEU A 87 5.73 25.21 -1.62
C LEU A 87 6.51 26.47 -1.24
N ARG A 88 7.42 26.39 -0.26
CA ARG A 88 8.29 27.51 0.13
C ARG A 88 9.23 27.88 -1.00
N ASP A 89 9.89 26.91 -1.60
CA ASP A 89 10.86 27.12 -2.69
C ASP A 89 10.18 27.71 -3.92
N TYR A 90 8.98 27.21 -4.27
CA TYR A 90 8.16 27.76 -5.34
C TYR A 90 7.78 29.23 -5.08
N ALA A 91 7.34 29.56 -3.87
CA ALA A 91 6.98 30.93 -3.51
C ALA A 91 8.18 31.89 -3.58
N GLN A 92 9.37 31.44 -3.16
CA GLN A 92 10.60 32.23 -3.26
C GLN A 92 10.99 32.48 -4.72
N MET A 93 10.90 31.45 -5.58
CA MET A 93 11.18 31.59 -7.01
C MET A 93 10.24 32.61 -7.67
N GLN A 94 8.93 32.56 -7.38
CA GLN A 94 7.96 33.51 -7.90
C GLN A 94 8.26 34.96 -7.48
N MET A 95 8.66 35.16 -6.22
CA MET A 95 9.05 36.48 -5.73
C MET A 95 10.30 37.01 -6.47
N GLN A 96 11.29 36.17 -6.74
CA GLN A 96 12.50 36.57 -7.49
C GLN A 96 12.18 36.93 -8.94
N LEU A 97 11.32 36.18 -9.61
CA LEU A 97 10.88 36.46 -10.98
C LEU A 97 10.12 37.79 -11.09
N GLN A 98 9.27 38.11 -10.10
CA GLN A 98 8.58 39.40 -10.06
C GLN A 98 9.55 40.58 -9.92
N VAL A 99 10.59 40.44 -9.09
CA VAL A 99 11.65 41.46 -8.95
C VAL A 99 12.44 41.63 -10.24
N GLN A 100 12.68 40.57 -11.01
CA GLN A 100 13.37 40.65 -12.31
C GLN A 100 12.49 41.21 -13.45
N SER A 101 11.18 40.96 -13.43
CA SER A 101 10.22 41.43 -14.46
C SER A 101 9.94 42.93 -14.45
N GLN A 102 10.43 43.68 -13.46
CA GLN A 102 10.44 45.15 -13.51
C GLN A 102 11.54 45.71 -14.45
N ALA A 103 12.27 44.85 -15.18
CA ALA A 103 13.31 45.27 -16.13
C ALA A 103 12.96 45.11 -17.63
N SER A 104 11.88 44.43 -18.06
CA SER A 104 11.46 44.38 -19.48
C SER A 104 10.05 43.79 -19.66
N GLU A 105 9.24 44.43 -20.52
CA GLU A 105 7.81 44.20 -20.73
C GLU A 105 7.45 42.92 -21.51
N SER A 106 6.33 42.30 -21.10
CA SER A 106 5.40 41.41 -21.82
C SER A 106 5.85 39.98 -22.20
N VAL A 107 5.34 38.98 -21.46
CA VAL A 107 4.96 37.66 -22.04
C VAL A 107 3.67 37.16 -21.36
N LEU A 108 2.76 36.69 -22.21
CA LEU A 108 1.39 36.24 -21.98
C LEU A 108 1.24 35.25 -20.81
N LEU A 109 0.53 35.66 -19.76
CA LEU A 109 0.00 34.77 -18.73
C LEU A 109 -1.49 34.55 -19.01
N ASN A 110 -1.85 33.38 -19.52
CA ASN A 110 -3.12 32.69 -19.32
C ASN A 110 -3.25 31.54 -20.33
N GLN A 111 -2.95 30.32 -19.89
CA GLN A 111 -3.56 29.13 -20.48
C GLN A 111 -4.39 28.42 -19.41
N PRO A 112 -5.65 28.07 -19.71
CA PRO A 112 -6.54 27.43 -18.76
C PRO A 112 -6.23 25.94 -18.59
N LEU A 113 -6.63 25.44 -17.42
CA LEU A 113 -6.54 24.05 -16.95
C LEU A 113 -6.86 23.01 -18.04
N THR A 114 -5.92 22.11 -18.31
CA THR A 114 -6.20 20.86 -19.02
C THR A 114 -5.93 19.67 -18.10
N GLN A 115 -7.03 19.00 -17.77
CA GLN A 115 -7.26 17.60 -17.42
C GLN A 115 -6.11 16.74 -16.86
N ILE A 116 -6.47 16.05 -15.78
CA ILE A 116 -5.75 14.98 -15.08
C ILE A 116 -5.31 13.87 -16.05
N PRO A 117 -4.01 13.56 -16.13
CA PRO A 117 -3.53 12.21 -16.34
C PRO A 117 -3.00 11.66 -15.01
N GLU A 118 -3.05 10.35 -14.84
CA GLU A 118 -2.42 9.64 -13.72
C GLU A 118 -0.92 10.02 -13.63
N GLY A 119 -0.56 10.91 -12.70
CA GLY A 119 0.82 11.37 -12.59
C GLY A 119 0.98 12.73 -11.91
N GLY A 120 0.83 12.76 -10.58
CA GLY A 120 1.15 13.95 -9.78
C GLY A 120 0.03 14.97 -9.63
N VAL A 121 0.18 15.85 -8.63
CA VAL A 121 -0.70 17.01 -8.44
C VAL A 121 0.05 18.23 -8.96
N SER A 122 -0.49 18.87 -10.01
CA SER A 122 0.03 20.13 -10.54
C SER A 122 -0.71 21.30 -9.93
N TRP A 123 0.00 22.16 -9.19
CA TRP A 123 -0.53 23.42 -8.67
C TRP A 123 0.21 24.59 -9.31
N ASN A 124 -0.45 25.31 -10.21
CA ASN A 124 0.13 26.50 -10.86
C ASN A 124 1.53 26.25 -11.48
N GLY A 125 1.78 25.04 -12.02
CA GLY A 125 3.09 24.67 -12.58
C GLY A 125 4.07 23.99 -11.61
N LEU A 126 3.76 23.92 -10.32
CA LEU A 126 4.49 23.09 -9.35
C LEU A 126 4.03 21.65 -9.47
N GLN A 127 4.91 20.77 -9.94
CA GLN A 127 4.65 19.33 -10.00
C GLN A 127 5.08 18.65 -8.70
N ILE A 128 4.11 18.09 -7.98
CA ILE A 128 4.36 17.27 -6.80
C ILE A 128 3.94 15.84 -7.14
N GLU A 129 4.89 14.90 -7.10
CA GLU A 129 4.62 13.48 -7.31
C GLU A 129 3.52 12.97 -6.39
N THR A 130 2.67 12.09 -6.88
CA THR A 130 1.61 11.47 -6.06
C THR A 130 2.22 10.58 -4.98
N ALA A 131 1.65 10.66 -3.77
CA ALA A 131 2.06 9.78 -2.68
C ALA A 131 1.70 8.32 -2.98
N PRO A 132 2.49 7.35 -2.49
CA PRO A 132 2.16 5.94 -2.57
C PRO A 132 0.93 5.61 -1.73
N ILE A 133 0.23 4.56 -2.13
CA ILE A 133 -0.77 3.91 -1.27
C ILE A 133 -0.02 2.99 -0.30
N LEU A 134 -0.29 3.13 1.00
CA LEU A 134 0.38 2.36 2.04
C LEU A 134 -0.62 1.49 2.79
N PHE A 135 -0.28 0.21 2.96
CA PHE A 135 -0.99 -0.73 3.80
C PHE A 135 -0.04 -1.28 4.87
N GLY A 136 -0.48 -1.27 6.12
CA GLY A 136 0.29 -1.80 7.25
C GLY A 136 -0.55 -2.80 8.03
N ALA A 137 0.08 -3.87 8.49
CA ALA A 137 -0.62 -4.97 9.16
C ALA A 137 -1.20 -4.62 10.53
N CYS A 138 -0.63 -3.64 11.23
CA CYS A 138 -1.00 -3.26 12.60
C CYS A 138 -0.53 -1.83 12.95
N ASP A 139 -1.03 -1.28 14.06
CA ASP A 139 -0.68 0.06 14.54
C ASP A 139 0.75 0.13 15.14
N GLU A 140 1.26 1.33 15.41
CA GLU A 140 2.68 1.57 15.80
C GLU A 140 3.12 0.94 17.13
N GLY A 141 2.17 0.58 17.99
CA GLY A 141 2.39 -0.10 19.27
C GLY A 141 2.01 -1.58 19.27
N GLU A 142 1.51 -2.11 18.15
CA GLU A 142 0.97 -3.46 18.06
C GLU A 142 2.01 -4.47 17.57
N ILE A 143 1.90 -5.70 18.08
CA ILE A 143 2.72 -6.85 17.69
C ILE A 143 1.82 -7.86 17.00
N LEU A 144 2.30 -8.44 15.90
CA LEU A 144 1.57 -9.46 15.17
C LEU A 144 1.29 -10.69 16.06
N PRO A 145 0.15 -11.37 15.86
CA PRO A 145 -0.21 -12.52 16.66
C PRO A 145 0.81 -13.66 16.49
N MET A 146 1.19 -14.29 17.60
CA MET A 146 2.11 -15.44 17.63
C MET A 146 1.40 -16.79 17.85
N ASN A 147 0.06 -16.81 17.83
CA ASN A 147 -0.70 -18.04 18.04
C ASN A 147 -0.44 -19.01 16.86
N PRO A 148 0.07 -20.23 17.12
CA PRO A 148 0.43 -21.20 16.09
C PRO A 148 -0.76 -21.74 15.29
N GLU A 149 -1.99 -21.53 15.74
CA GLU A 149 -3.19 -21.89 14.99
C GLU A 149 -3.38 -21.04 13.73
N TRP A 150 -2.78 -19.85 13.68
CA TRP A 150 -2.91 -18.92 12.56
C TRP A 150 -1.63 -18.87 11.74
N PRO A 151 -1.72 -18.58 10.43
CA PRO A 151 -0.55 -18.20 9.65
C PRO A 151 0.15 -17.01 10.34
N ARG A 152 1.48 -17.05 10.39
CA ARG A 152 2.27 -15.95 10.97
C ARG A 152 2.03 -14.65 10.21
N ASP A 153 1.79 -14.76 8.90
CA ASP A 153 1.48 -13.73 7.91
C ASP A 153 -0.03 -13.58 7.70
N ILE A 154 -0.79 -13.46 8.80
CA ILE A 154 -2.25 -13.36 8.76
C ILE A 154 -2.72 -12.19 7.89
N PHE A 155 -2.00 -11.05 7.92
CA PHE A 155 -2.32 -9.89 7.12
C PHE A 155 -2.16 -10.18 5.62
N THR A 156 -1.01 -10.73 5.22
CA THR A 156 -0.79 -11.18 3.84
C THR A 156 -1.82 -12.23 3.42
N SER A 157 -2.13 -13.17 4.30
CA SER A 157 -3.09 -14.24 4.04
C SER A 157 -4.51 -13.69 3.81
N CYS A 158 -4.92 -12.65 4.53
CA CYS A 158 -6.18 -11.95 4.30
C CYS A 158 -6.22 -11.25 2.94
N LEU A 159 -5.10 -10.72 2.45
CA LEU A 159 -5.02 -10.04 1.15
C LEU A 159 -4.99 -11.01 -0.03
N LEU A 160 -4.25 -12.11 0.09
CA LEU A 160 -3.99 -13.03 -1.02
C LEU A 160 -4.90 -14.27 -1.03
N THR A 161 -5.43 -14.66 0.14
CA THR A 161 -6.29 -15.84 0.29
C THR A 161 -7.51 -15.56 1.19
N PRO A 162 -8.30 -14.50 0.90
CA PRO A 162 -9.33 -14.00 1.81
C PRO A 162 -10.38 -15.06 2.18
N LEU A 163 -10.83 -15.87 1.21
CA LEU A 163 -11.83 -16.92 1.47
C LEU A 163 -11.31 -17.99 2.44
N LYS A 164 -10.08 -18.46 2.24
CA LYS A 164 -9.46 -19.47 3.09
C LYS A 164 -9.34 -19.00 4.53
N ILE A 165 -8.87 -17.76 4.72
CA ILE A 165 -8.74 -17.18 6.06
C ILE A 165 -10.09 -16.92 6.69
N ALA A 166 -11.08 -16.44 5.92
CA ALA A 166 -12.44 -16.24 6.42
C ALA A 166 -13.07 -17.55 6.90
N VAL A 167 -12.97 -18.63 6.12
CA VAL A 167 -13.50 -19.96 6.52
C VAL A 167 -12.74 -20.50 7.72
N LYS A 168 -11.40 -20.43 7.72
CA LYS A 168 -10.60 -20.87 8.86
C LYS A 168 -10.96 -20.11 10.13
N TRP A 169 -11.12 -18.80 10.02
CA TRP A 169 -11.54 -17.93 11.13
C TRP A 169 -12.92 -18.32 11.65
N PHE A 170 -13.88 -18.50 10.75
CA PHE A 170 -15.24 -18.90 11.11
C PHE A 170 -15.26 -20.25 11.85
N VAL A 171 -14.57 -21.27 11.33
CA VAL A 171 -14.52 -22.60 11.94
C VAL A 171 -13.89 -22.55 13.34
N LYS A 172 -12.74 -21.86 13.48
CA LYS A 172 -12.03 -21.77 14.77
C LYS A 172 -12.77 -20.94 15.81
N THR A 173 -13.58 -19.96 15.40
CA THR A 173 -14.43 -19.18 16.31
C THR A 173 -15.73 -19.90 16.68
N HIS A 174 -16.11 -20.94 15.95
CA HIS A 174 -17.33 -21.73 16.14
C HIS A 174 -16.98 -23.20 16.41
N GLU A 175 -16.39 -23.48 17.57
CA GLU A 175 -15.89 -24.81 17.96
C GLU A 175 -16.94 -25.94 17.84
N TRP A 176 -18.24 -25.60 17.94
CA TRP A 176 -19.36 -26.54 17.78
C TRP A 176 -19.50 -27.14 16.38
N LEU A 177 -18.80 -26.61 15.37
CA LEU A 177 -18.79 -27.16 14.01
C LEU A 177 -17.99 -28.48 13.94
N HIS A 178 -17.04 -28.71 14.86
CA HIS A 178 -16.19 -29.91 14.88
C HIS A 178 -15.48 -30.22 13.54
N ILE A 179 -15.16 -29.19 12.75
CA ILE A 179 -14.44 -29.30 11.48
C ILE A 179 -12.93 -29.27 11.77
N SER A 180 -12.21 -30.27 11.27
CA SER A 180 -10.76 -30.38 11.47
C SER A 180 -9.97 -29.50 10.50
N ASP A 181 -8.72 -29.19 10.85
CA ASP A 181 -7.85 -28.38 9.99
C ASP A 181 -7.56 -29.06 8.64
N GLU A 182 -7.59 -30.40 8.57
CA GLU A 182 -7.45 -31.13 7.30
C GLU A 182 -8.59 -30.82 6.33
N VAL A 183 -9.82 -30.67 6.82
CA VAL A 183 -10.97 -30.31 5.99
C VAL A 183 -10.84 -28.88 5.46
N ILE A 184 -10.32 -27.96 6.27
CA ILE A 184 -10.04 -26.58 5.84
C ILE A 184 -8.97 -26.56 4.74
N GLN A 185 -7.95 -27.42 4.85
CA GLN A 185 -6.91 -27.56 3.81
C GLN A 185 -7.46 -28.10 2.48
N LEU A 186 -8.59 -28.81 2.49
CA LEU A 186 -9.25 -29.23 1.24
C LEU A 186 -9.81 -28.07 0.42
N LEU A 187 -9.91 -26.85 0.97
CA LEU A 187 -10.25 -25.66 0.18
C LEU A 187 -9.21 -25.36 -0.91
N ASP A 188 -7.94 -25.73 -0.69
CA ASP A 188 -6.90 -25.61 -1.71
C ASP A 188 -6.96 -26.75 -2.74
N ASN A 189 -7.79 -27.77 -2.52
CA ASN A 189 -7.90 -28.92 -3.39
C ASN A 189 -8.97 -28.68 -4.46
N PRO A 190 -8.58 -28.51 -5.75
CA PRO A 190 -9.53 -28.25 -6.82
C PRO A 190 -10.52 -29.41 -7.06
N LEU A 191 -10.23 -30.63 -6.58
CA LEU A 191 -11.15 -31.77 -6.64
C LEU A 191 -12.28 -31.72 -5.60
N VAL A 192 -12.11 -30.96 -4.52
CA VAL A 192 -13.08 -30.88 -3.41
C VAL A 192 -13.83 -29.55 -3.42
N GLY A 193 -13.14 -28.44 -3.69
CA GLY A 193 -13.74 -27.11 -3.76
C GLY A 193 -14.35 -26.77 -5.13
N GLY A 194 -13.86 -27.36 -6.21
CA GLY A 194 -14.12 -26.87 -7.56
C GLY A 194 -13.26 -25.63 -7.89
N ASP A 195 -13.59 -24.96 -8.99
CA ASP A 195 -12.87 -23.76 -9.45
C ASP A 195 -13.48 -22.50 -8.78
N SER A 196 -12.64 -21.67 -8.16
CA SER A 196 -13.09 -20.39 -7.57
C SER A 196 -13.70 -19.42 -8.59
N THR A 197 -13.43 -19.62 -9.87
CA THR A 197 -14.05 -18.87 -10.99
C THR A 197 -15.36 -19.51 -11.48
N ASP A 198 -15.62 -20.78 -11.14
CA ASP A 198 -16.88 -21.45 -11.46
C ASP A 198 -17.92 -21.19 -10.36
N HIS A 199 -18.82 -20.27 -10.67
CA HIS A 199 -19.97 -19.92 -9.83
C HIS A 199 -20.93 -21.06 -9.53
N LYS A 200 -20.84 -22.19 -10.23
CA LYS A 200 -21.68 -23.36 -9.96
C LYS A 200 -21.04 -24.31 -8.95
N SER A 201 -19.77 -24.09 -8.60
CA SER A 201 -19.09 -24.82 -7.55
C SER A 201 -19.34 -24.18 -6.18
N PRO A 202 -19.40 -24.97 -5.10
CA PRO A 202 -19.54 -24.42 -3.75
C PRO A 202 -18.44 -23.41 -3.37
N LEU A 203 -17.19 -23.64 -3.82
CA LEU A 203 -16.08 -22.71 -3.57
C LEU A 203 -16.25 -21.41 -4.35
N GLY A 204 -16.67 -21.48 -5.61
CA GLY A 204 -16.96 -20.31 -6.44
C GLY A 204 -18.12 -19.50 -5.88
N GLU A 205 -19.22 -20.13 -5.45
CA GLU A 205 -20.33 -19.41 -4.80
C GLU A 205 -19.86 -18.65 -3.54
N LEU A 206 -19.07 -19.28 -2.68
CA LEU A 206 -18.53 -18.62 -1.48
C LEU A 206 -17.58 -17.47 -1.82
N ALA A 207 -16.71 -17.64 -2.82
CA ALA A 207 -15.82 -16.58 -3.29
C ALA A 207 -16.62 -15.37 -3.81
N TRP A 208 -17.68 -15.61 -4.57
CA TRP A 208 -18.56 -14.57 -5.11
C TRP A 208 -19.37 -13.85 -4.05
N ILE A 209 -19.88 -14.59 -3.05
CA ILE A 209 -20.55 -13.99 -1.89
C ILE A 209 -19.56 -13.07 -1.15
N LEU A 210 -18.34 -13.53 -0.91
CA LEU A 210 -17.31 -12.75 -0.22
C LEU A 210 -17.01 -11.44 -0.96
N LEU A 211 -16.76 -11.50 -2.28
CA LEU A 211 -16.53 -10.33 -3.12
C LEU A 211 -17.73 -9.36 -3.09
N THR A 212 -18.94 -9.88 -3.23
CA THR A 212 -20.17 -9.07 -3.21
C THR A 212 -20.34 -8.35 -1.89
N VAL A 213 -20.10 -9.04 -0.77
CA VAL A 213 -20.19 -8.46 0.57
C VAL A 213 -19.11 -7.39 0.76
N THR A 214 -17.86 -7.65 0.37
CA THR A 214 -16.76 -6.67 0.52
C THR A 214 -16.98 -5.42 -0.31
N ASP A 215 -17.43 -5.55 -1.57
CA ASP A 215 -17.73 -4.42 -2.44
C ASP A 215 -18.91 -3.60 -1.91
N THR A 216 -19.94 -4.29 -1.40
CA THR A 216 -21.10 -3.63 -0.79
C THR A 216 -20.69 -2.83 0.44
N ILE A 217 -19.84 -3.39 1.32
CA ILE A 217 -19.32 -2.66 2.48
C ILE A 217 -18.54 -1.43 2.01
N ALA A 218 -17.64 -1.57 1.05
CA ALA A 218 -16.83 -0.47 0.53
C ALA A 218 -17.70 0.66 -0.04
N TRP A 219 -18.71 0.33 -0.86
CA TRP A 219 -19.63 1.30 -1.45
C TRP A 219 -20.43 2.08 -0.41
N ASN A 220 -20.84 1.42 0.68
CA ASN A 220 -21.65 2.05 1.71
C ASN A 220 -20.83 2.88 2.73
N VAL A 221 -19.56 2.55 2.93
CA VAL A 221 -18.72 3.18 3.95
C VAL A 221 -17.83 4.28 3.38
N LEU A 222 -17.31 4.13 2.16
CA LEU A 222 -16.33 5.05 1.61
C LEU A 222 -16.97 6.24 0.87
N PRO A 223 -16.37 7.44 0.94
CA PRO A 223 -16.75 8.54 0.06
C PRO A 223 -16.62 8.15 -1.41
N THR A 224 -17.51 8.64 -2.27
CA THR A 224 -17.59 8.26 -3.69
C THR A 224 -16.24 8.36 -4.42
N GLY A 225 -15.49 9.45 -4.23
CA GLY A 225 -14.18 9.62 -4.86
C GLY A 225 -13.13 8.61 -4.38
N PHE A 226 -13.18 8.22 -3.10
CA PHE A 226 -12.29 7.19 -2.56
C PHE A 226 -12.67 5.80 -3.07
N PHE A 227 -13.96 5.48 -3.13
CA PHE A 227 -14.43 4.20 -3.66
C PHE A 227 -13.94 3.98 -5.10
N PHE A 228 -14.18 4.93 -6.00
CA PHE A 228 -13.75 4.81 -7.39
C PHE A 228 -12.23 4.80 -7.56
N PHE A 229 -11.46 5.37 -6.64
CA PHE A 229 -9.99 5.31 -6.71
C PHE A 229 -9.41 3.95 -6.32
N PHE A 230 -10.09 3.19 -5.44
CA PHE A 230 -9.59 1.93 -4.90
C PHE A 230 -10.23 0.68 -5.52
N PHE A 231 -11.50 0.75 -5.93
CA PHE A 231 -12.30 -0.41 -6.35
C PHE A 231 -12.62 -0.43 -7.85
N PHE A 232 -12.26 0.60 -8.61
CA PHE A 232 -12.48 0.74 -10.05
C PHE A 232 -11.23 1.28 -10.75
#